data_AF-A0A561XYC1-F1
#
_entry.id   AF-A0A561XYC1-F1
#
_cell.length_a   1.000
_cell.length_b   1.000
_cell.length_c   1.000
_cell.angle_alpha   90.00
_cell.angle_beta   90.00
_cell.angle_gamma   90.00
#
_symmetry.space_group_name_H-M   'P 1'
#
loop_
_entity.id
_entity.type
_entity.pdbx_description
1 polymer ?
#
loop_
_entity_poly.entity_id
_entity_poly.type
_entity_poly.pdbx_seq_one_letter_code
_entity_poly.pdbx_strand_id
1 'polypeptide(L)'
;MHTKNTTQRLASLLALTAALAGCGGGSDKTATPAPPAPPPPPAAAPVSVSFVLSANNVLEPSSSEPLSVNVSTNGSAAPNGTAATFAVNPSTAGTLAPVAPTTVGGVASTTLTVSSLPPTATFQVTATATSSANSASDSLTYYVRPAHKPLQVLVPAYFTATGTSSPWATLTSGATSYPDVQINVIASTNSGILTASTKEDTDLTTAVKAFRAVSGTSNRVIGYVATSSSSGGTLSVADVKATIDNYIRLYPKLLDGFFLDGMATDSARVAYFQDIYNYVKGLTSGMSTGASAPGTPLLVGNPGTYPVPAYAAVADTLVTYAGNSAAYQNVDPQPSSTWVYAKANTAQAMLVHSASTCTEMQAAVKNANRPRLNTGMVYATNLAIGAPWSALPTYWPQLLGTVDALNKERTLPLC
;
A
#
# COMPACT_ATOMS: atom_id res chain seq x y z
N MET A 1 2.38 2.00 -50.88
CA MET A 1 1.09 1.56 -51.44
C MET A 1 0.00 1.86 -50.43
N HIS A 2 -1.05 2.52 -50.91
CA HIS A 2 -2.27 2.97 -50.23
C HIS A 2 -3.07 1.79 -49.61
N THR A 3 -4.04 1.95 -48.69
CA THR A 3 -5.01 3.06 -48.51
C THR A 3 -5.64 3.02 -47.11
N LYS A 4 -5.96 4.21 -46.57
CA LYS A 4 -6.86 4.49 -45.44
C LYS A 4 -8.33 4.29 -45.84
N ASN A 5 -9.25 4.12 -44.87
CA ASN A 5 -10.44 4.98 -44.82
C ASN A 5 -11.14 4.99 -43.45
N THR A 6 -12.03 5.97 -43.32
CA THR A 6 -12.23 6.85 -42.15
C THR A 6 -13.71 6.91 -41.77
N THR A 7 -14.01 7.14 -40.48
CA THR A 7 -15.13 7.90 -39.86
C THR A 7 -16.47 8.15 -40.59
N GLN A 8 -17.61 8.07 -39.88
CA GLN A 8 -18.36 9.24 -39.33
C GLN A 8 -19.71 8.87 -38.66
N ARG A 9 -20.09 9.73 -37.69
CA ARG A 9 -21.39 9.82 -36.97
C ARG A 9 -22.44 10.53 -37.82
N LEU A 10 -23.74 10.27 -37.58
CA LEU A 10 -24.82 11.21 -37.89
C LEU A 10 -26.04 11.05 -36.96
N ALA A 11 -26.55 12.18 -36.51
CA ALA A 11 -27.78 12.38 -35.74
C ALA A 11 -29.00 12.46 -36.67
N SER A 12 -30.20 12.23 -36.14
CA SER A 12 -31.45 12.43 -36.89
C SER A 12 -32.52 13.06 -35.99
N LEU A 13 -32.90 14.30 -36.34
CA LEU A 13 -34.13 14.97 -35.92
C LEU A 13 -35.32 14.34 -36.66
N LEU A 14 -36.47 14.17 -35.99
CA LEU A 14 -37.76 14.01 -36.67
C LEU A 14 -38.72 15.14 -36.29
N ALA A 15 -39.22 15.79 -37.34
CA ALA A 15 -40.28 16.79 -37.31
C ALA A 15 -41.65 16.13 -37.22
N LEU A 16 -42.57 16.77 -36.47
CA LEU A 16 -43.94 16.32 -36.25
C LEU A 16 -44.87 17.03 -37.25
N THR A 17 -45.55 16.26 -38.10
CA THR A 17 -46.60 16.74 -39.02
C THR A 17 -47.97 16.68 -38.37
N ALA A 18 -48.75 17.75 -38.54
CA ALA A 18 -50.14 17.87 -38.12
C ALA A 18 -51.10 17.35 -39.20
N ALA A 19 -52.20 16.71 -38.78
CA ALA A 19 -53.39 16.50 -39.60
C ALA A 19 -54.65 16.77 -38.77
N LEU A 20 -55.45 17.73 -39.23
CA LEU A 20 -56.83 17.99 -38.79
C LEU A 20 -57.81 17.14 -39.62
N ALA A 21 -58.82 16.55 -38.98
CA ALA A 21 -60.23 16.59 -39.41
C ALA A 21 -61.12 15.79 -38.44
N GLY A 22 -62.29 16.34 -38.09
CA GLY A 22 -63.37 15.57 -37.46
C GLY A 22 -64.33 16.40 -36.60
N CYS A 23 -65.28 17.08 -37.25
CA CYS A 23 -66.43 17.72 -36.61
C CYS A 23 -67.37 16.71 -35.94
N GLY A 24 -67.97 17.10 -34.80
CA GLY A 24 -69.16 16.47 -34.23
C GLY A 24 -69.74 17.38 -33.15
N GLY A 25 -70.81 18.11 -33.49
CA GLY A 25 -71.48 19.06 -32.60
C GLY A 25 -72.52 18.41 -31.68
N GLY A 26 -72.76 19.06 -30.53
CA GLY A 26 -73.86 18.77 -29.61
C GLY A 26 -73.97 19.89 -28.58
N SER A 27 -75.13 20.55 -28.55
CA SER A 27 -75.37 21.83 -27.88
C SER A 27 -75.61 21.76 -26.36
N ASP A 28 -75.14 22.83 -25.70
CA ASP A 28 -75.62 23.52 -24.49
C ASP A 28 -75.92 22.77 -23.19
N LYS A 29 -75.11 23.07 -22.17
CA LYS A 29 -75.58 23.46 -20.82
C LYS A 29 -74.56 24.36 -20.13
N THR A 30 -75.06 25.48 -19.63
CA THR A 30 -74.40 26.48 -18.78
C THR A 30 -73.72 25.84 -17.56
N ALA A 31 -72.38 25.97 -17.50
CA ALA A 31 -71.61 25.73 -16.29
C ALA A 31 -70.54 26.83 -16.15
N THR A 32 -70.53 27.45 -14.98
CA THR A 32 -69.56 28.45 -14.51
C THR A 32 -68.12 27.99 -14.80
N PRO A 33 -67.19 28.88 -15.22
CA PRO A 33 -65.79 28.48 -15.42
C PRO A 33 -65.21 27.95 -14.11
N ALA A 34 -64.68 26.73 -14.14
CA ALA A 34 -63.90 26.19 -13.04
C ALA A 34 -62.68 27.11 -12.78
N PRO A 35 -62.24 27.29 -11.52
CA PRO A 35 -61.01 28.01 -11.22
C PRO A 35 -59.85 27.43 -12.03
N PRO A 36 -58.91 28.25 -12.53
CA PRO A 36 -57.75 27.74 -13.23
C PRO A 36 -57.04 26.70 -12.36
N ALA A 37 -56.74 25.55 -12.94
CA ALA A 37 -56.00 24.50 -12.27
C ALA A 37 -54.70 25.09 -11.68
N PRO A 38 -54.33 24.73 -10.44
CA PRO A 38 -53.07 25.19 -9.87
C PRO A 38 -51.93 24.84 -10.84
N PRO A 39 -50.92 25.71 -11.01
CA PRO A 39 -49.79 25.42 -11.87
C PRO A 39 -49.17 24.08 -11.46
N PRO A 40 -48.71 23.26 -12.43
CA PRO A 40 -48.02 22.02 -12.10
C PRO A 40 -46.85 22.33 -11.16
N PRO A 41 -46.61 21.48 -10.14
CA PRO A 41 -45.51 21.71 -9.21
C PRO A 41 -44.21 21.87 -10.00
N PRO A 42 -43.31 22.78 -9.57
CA PRO A 42 -42.02 22.98 -10.23
C PRO A 42 -41.33 21.63 -10.43
N ALA A 43 -40.71 21.43 -11.61
CA ALA A 43 -39.91 20.24 -11.85
C ALA A 43 -38.89 20.10 -10.72
N ALA A 44 -38.87 18.93 -10.07
CA ALA A 44 -38.06 18.70 -8.89
C ALA A 44 -36.58 18.91 -9.25
N ALA A 45 -35.92 19.81 -8.52
CA ALA A 45 -34.53 20.19 -8.72
C ALA A 45 -33.59 18.97 -8.54
N PRO A 46 -32.75 18.58 -9.51
CA PRO A 46 -31.75 17.53 -9.30
C PRO A 46 -30.83 17.86 -8.12
N VAL A 47 -30.69 16.91 -7.21
CA VAL A 47 -29.73 16.93 -6.09
C VAL A 47 -28.52 16.11 -6.50
N SER A 48 -27.33 16.51 -6.07
CA SER A 48 -26.15 15.64 -6.08
C SER A 48 -25.47 15.62 -4.72
N VAL A 49 -24.83 14.51 -4.41
CA VAL A 49 -23.98 14.30 -3.24
C VAL A 49 -22.67 13.72 -3.73
N SER A 50 -21.55 14.23 -3.24
CA SER A 50 -20.25 13.62 -3.46
C SER A 50 -19.37 13.75 -2.23
N PHE A 51 -18.74 12.66 -1.82
CA PHE A 51 -17.74 12.72 -0.77
C PHE A 51 -16.56 13.60 -1.19
N VAL A 52 -16.11 14.44 -0.25
CA VAL A 52 -14.75 14.97 -0.32
C VAL A 52 -13.85 13.78 -0.04
N LEU A 53 -13.12 13.32 -1.06
CA LEU A 53 -12.28 12.11 -0.96
C LEU A 53 -11.43 12.15 0.30
N SER A 54 -11.68 11.22 1.23
CA SER A 54 -10.83 11.08 2.42
C SER A 54 -9.44 10.65 1.96
N ALA A 55 -8.41 11.29 2.52
CA ALA A 55 -7.03 10.88 2.34
C ALA A 55 -6.75 9.48 2.91
N ASN A 56 -7.62 9.00 3.82
CA ASN A 56 -7.48 7.80 4.63
C ASN A 56 -8.77 6.97 4.65
N ASN A 57 -8.99 6.16 3.62
CA ASN A 57 -10.02 5.11 3.65
C ASN A 57 -9.51 3.78 4.24
N VAL A 58 -8.35 3.81 4.90
CA VAL A 58 -7.76 2.66 5.59
C VAL A 58 -7.53 3.08 7.02
N LEU A 59 -8.20 2.40 7.94
CA LEU A 59 -8.35 2.81 9.33
C LEU A 59 -7.91 1.71 10.29
N GLU A 60 -7.52 2.11 11.48
CA GLU A 60 -7.28 1.18 12.59
C GLU A 60 -8.56 1.01 13.44
N PRO A 61 -8.73 -0.11 14.14
CA PRO A 61 -9.86 -0.29 15.05
C PRO A 61 -9.94 0.86 16.07
N SER A 62 -11.16 1.35 16.36
CA SER A 62 -11.39 2.47 17.29
C SER A 62 -10.87 3.85 16.84
N SER A 63 -10.37 3.97 15.61
CA SER A 63 -9.97 5.27 15.04
C SER A 63 -11.18 6.15 14.75
N SER A 64 -10.97 7.46 14.74
CA SER A 64 -11.97 8.43 14.29
C SER A 64 -11.46 9.21 13.08
N GLU A 65 -12.34 9.39 12.09
CA GLU A 65 -12.03 10.04 10.82
C GLU A 65 -13.10 11.11 10.53
N PRO A 66 -12.72 12.38 10.31
CA PRO A 66 -13.65 13.42 9.87
C PRO A 66 -14.05 13.18 8.41
N LEU A 67 -15.34 13.28 8.12
CA LEU A 67 -15.93 13.09 6.80
C LEU A 67 -16.73 14.31 6.39
N SER A 68 -16.74 14.59 5.09
CA SER A 68 -17.61 15.62 4.53
C SER A 68 -18.09 15.26 3.13
N VAL A 69 -19.26 15.79 2.78
CA VAL A 69 -19.83 15.70 1.44
C VAL A 69 -20.16 17.08 0.91
N ASN A 70 -19.92 17.26 -0.38
CA ASN A 70 -20.49 18.36 -1.15
C ASN A 70 -21.92 17.97 -1.53
N VAL A 71 -22.86 18.85 -1.26
CA VAL A 71 -24.26 18.72 -1.68
C VAL A 71 -24.58 19.86 -2.62
N SER A 72 -25.13 19.52 -3.79
CA SER A 72 -25.58 20.52 -4.76
C SER A 72 -27.06 20.35 -5.09
N THR A 73 -27.72 21.45 -5.41
CA THR A 73 -29.08 21.51 -5.92
C THR A 73 -29.07 22.33 -7.20
N ASN A 74 -29.58 21.79 -8.31
CA ASN A 74 -29.51 22.44 -9.63
C ASN A 74 -28.09 22.84 -10.05
N GLY A 75 -27.09 22.03 -9.70
CA GLY A 75 -25.68 22.29 -10.03
C GLY A 75 -25.03 23.45 -9.26
N SER A 76 -25.72 24.03 -8.29
CA SER A 76 -25.17 25.04 -7.37
C SER A 76 -25.08 24.47 -5.95
N ALA A 77 -24.18 25.03 -5.12
CA ALA A 77 -24.07 24.65 -3.71
C ALA A 77 -25.44 24.66 -3.03
N ALA A 78 -25.78 23.58 -2.32
CA ALA A 78 -27.06 23.47 -1.67
C ALA A 78 -27.24 24.57 -0.60
N PRO A 79 -28.46 25.13 -0.43
CA PRO A 79 -28.74 26.13 0.58
C PRO A 79 -28.31 25.67 1.98
N ASN A 80 -27.87 26.60 2.82
CA ASN A 80 -27.55 26.31 4.22
C ASN A 80 -28.77 25.67 4.91
N GLY A 81 -28.54 24.64 5.72
CA GLY A 81 -29.62 23.88 6.35
C GLY A 81 -30.09 22.66 5.56
N THR A 82 -29.56 22.40 4.36
CA THR A 82 -29.89 21.18 3.60
C THR A 82 -29.31 19.97 4.33
N ALA A 83 -30.14 19.00 4.71
CA ALA A 83 -29.70 17.82 5.46
C ALA A 83 -29.01 16.78 4.55
N ALA A 84 -27.89 16.24 5.02
CA ALA A 84 -27.26 15.04 4.48
C ALA A 84 -27.22 13.96 5.56
N THR A 85 -27.86 12.82 5.32
CA THR A 85 -27.87 11.69 6.25
C THR A 85 -26.73 10.74 5.91
N PHE A 86 -25.90 10.43 6.90
CA PHE A 86 -24.81 9.47 6.78
C PHE A 86 -25.22 8.15 7.43
N ALA A 87 -24.80 7.04 6.84
CA ALA A 87 -25.05 5.70 7.34
C ALA A 87 -23.79 4.84 7.18
N VAL A 88 -23.59 3.91 8.13
CA VAL A 88 -22.52 2.90 8.07
C VAL A 88 -23.14 1.54 7.77
N ASN A 89 -22.52 0.75 6.89
CA ASN A 89 -22.93 -0.61 6.55
C ASN A 89 -21.75 -1.60 6.66
N PRO A 90 -21.82 -2.62 7.54
CA PRO A 90 -22.89 -2.87 8.51
C PRO A 90 -22.92 -1.79 9.59
N SER A 91 -24.08 -1.51 10.18
CA SER A 91 -24.21 -0.46 11.22
C SER A 91 -23.37 -0.74 12.47
N THR A 92 -22.97 -1.99 12.68
CA THR A 92 -22.04 -2.40 13.74
C THR A 92 -20.60 -1.95 13.48
N ALA A 93 -20.26 -1.51 12.26
CA ALA A 93 -18.90 -1.14 11.88
C ALA A 93 -18.42 0.19 12.46
N GLY A 94 -19.34 1.08 12.84
CA GLY A 94 -18.98 2.34 13.46
C GLY A 94 -20.18 3.24 13.69
N THR A 95 -19.94 4.36 14.35
CA THR A 95 -20.93 5.39 14.65
C THR A 95 -20.57 6.69 13.95
N LEU A 96 -21.58 7.52 13.68
CA LEU A 96 -21.43 8.83 13.02
C LEU A 96 -21.96 9.92 13.93
N ALA A 97 -21.24 11.02 14.07
CA ALA A 97 -21.65 12.17 14.87
C ALA A 97 -21.32 13.50 14.18
N PRO A 98 -22.33 14.31 13.82
CA PRO A 98 -23.76 13.99 13.78
C PRO A 98 -24.12 13.00 12.64
N VAL A 99 -25.21 12.24 12.79
CA VAL A 99 -25.70 11.32 11.73
C VAL A 99 -26.31 12.08 10.55
N ALA A 100 -27.00 13.20 10.81
CA ALA A 100 -27.64 14.01 9.79
C ALA A 100 -27.22 15.49 9.91
N PRO A 101 -25.96 15.84 9.62
CA PRO A 101 -25.52 17.23 9.54
C PRO A 101 -26.28 17.99 8.46
N THR A 102 -26.35 19.31 8.64
CA THR A 102 -26.84 20.23 7.63
C THR A 102 -25.70 20.95 6.93
N THR A 103 -25.89 21.33 5.67
CA THR A 103 -24.89 22.04 4.89
C THR A 103 -24.62 23.45 5.42
N VAL A 104 -23.35 23.85 5.32
CA VAL A 104 -22.89 25.26 5.38
C VAL A 104 -22.05 25.51 4.13
N GLY A 105 -22.47 26.43 3.27
CA GLY A 105 -21.81 26.66 1.98
C GLY A 105 -21.84 25.45 1.05
N GLY A 106 -22.88 24.62 1.13
CA GLY A 106 -23.00 23.38 0.36
C GLY A 106 -22.23 22.17 0.92
N VAL A 107 -21.56 22.29 2.07
CA VAL A 107 -20.78 21.18 2.68
C VAL A 107 -21.45 20.70 3.96
N ALA A 108 -21.70 19.39 4.08
CA ALA A 108 -22.16 18.75 5.31
C ALA A 108 -21.05 17.85 5.87
N SER A 109 -20.78 17.92 7.18
CA SER A 109 -19.65 17.22 7.82
C SER A 109 -20.09 16.36 9.00
N THR A 110 -19.46 15.21 9.16
CA THR A 110 -19.66 14.26 10.27
C THR A 110 -18.31 13.70 10.72
N THR A 111 -18.28 13.04 11.87
CA THR A 111 -17.13 12.24 12.31
C THR A 111 -17.54 10.79 12.37
N LEU A 112 -16.81 9.94 11.66
CA LEU A 112 -16.90 8.48 11.78
C LEU A 112 -16.02 8.03 12.95
N THR A 113 -16.55 7.23 13.85
CA THR A 113 -15.78 6.47 14.84
C THR A 113 -15.95 4.99 14.55
N VAL A 114 -14.85 4.31 14.19
CA VAL A 114 -14.86 2.90 13.83
C VAL A 114 -14.99 2.06 15.09
N SER A 115 -15.83 1.03 15.06
CA SER A 115 -15.93 0.06 16.15
C SER A 115 -14.62 -0.75 16.30
N SER A 116 -14.53 -1.57 17.35
CA SER A 116 -13.45 -2.57 17.48
C SER A 116 -13.67 -3.72 16.49
N LEU A 117 -13.39 -3.47 15.22
CA LEU A 117 -13.52 -4.44 14.13
C LEU A 117 -12.24 -5.28 13.99
N PRO A 118 -12.36 -6.54 13.53
CA PRO A 118 -11.18 -7.32 13.20
C PRO A 118 -10.38 -6.65 12.07
N PRO A 119 -9.04 -6.64 12.14
CA PRO A 119 -8.22 -6.37 10.98
C PRO A 119 -8.62 -7.33 9.85
N THR A 120 -8.81 -6.82 8.63
CA THR A 120 -9.49 -7.44 7.45
C THR A 120 -10.93 -6.98 7.20
N ALA A 121 -11.59 -6.35 8.18
CA ALA A 121 -12.96 -5.88 7.96
C ALA A 121 -13.01 -4.81 6.86
N THR A 122 -14.10 -4.83 6.09
CA THR A 122 -14.43 -3.78 5.11
C THR A 122 -15.85 -3.34 5.38
N PHE A 123 -16.10 -2.04 5.32
CA PHE A 123 -17.44 -1.47 5.52
C PHE A 123 -17.63 -0.26 4.61
N GLN A 124 -18.88 0.16 4.44
CA GLN A 124 -19.22 1.33 3.64
C GLN A 124 -19.78 2.44 4.50
N VAL A 125 -19.47 3.68 4.13
CA VAL A 125 -20.18 4.87 4.62
C VAL A 125 -20.90 5.49 3.44
N THR A 126 -22.22 5.58 3.53
CA THR A 126 -23.08 6.20 2.53
C THR A 126 -23.56 7.54 3.04
N ALA A 127 -23.58 8.54 2.18
CA ALA A 127 -24.20 9.83 2.46
C ALA A 127 -25.35 10.04 1.47
N THR A 128 -26.51 10.46 1.98
CA THR A 128 -27.72 10.68 1.20
C THR A 128 -28.29 12.07 1.50
N ALA A 129 -28.53 12.86 0.46
CA ALA A 129 -29.23 14.14 0.59
C ALA A 129 -30.55 14.07 -0.19
N THR A 130 -31.60 14.65 0.38
CA THR A 130 -32.94 14.68 -0.21
C THR A 130 -33.43 16.12 -0.31
N SER A 131 -33.95 16.51 -1.47
CA SER A 131 -34.63 17.80 -1.69
C SER A 131 -35.99 17.55 -2.30
N SER A 132 -37.06 17.95 -1.61
CA SER A 132 -38.48 17.99 -1.99
C SER A 132 -39.09 16.73 -2.65
N ALA A 133 -38.50 16.18 -3.72
CA ALA A 133 -38.87 14.92 -4.37
C ALA A 133 -37.67 14.10 -4.95
N ASN A 134 -36.42 14.58 -4.82
CA ASN A 134 -35.24 13.90 -5.36
C ASN A 134 -34.26 13.53 -4.24
N SER A 135 -33.65 12.36 -4.35
CA SER A 135 -32.56 11.90 -3.47
C SER A 135 -31.32 11.58 -4.30
N ALA A 136 -30.14 11.96 -3.79
CA ALA A 136 -28.86 11.51 -4.32
C ALA A 136 -28.03 10.89 -3.21
N SER A 137 -27.15 9.96 -3.58
CA SER A 137 -26.25 9.31 -2.62
C SER A 137 -24.88 9.06 -3.23
N ASP A 138 -23.88 9.05 -2.37
CA ASP A 138 -22.52 8.61 -2.68
C ASP A 138 -22.04 7.67 -1.57
N SER A 139 -21.00 6.87 -1.81
CA SER A 139 -20.49 5.90 -0.85
C SER A 139 -18.98 5.76 -0.88
N LEU A 140 -18.37 5.66 0.30
CA LEU A 140 -16.97 5.35 0.50
C LEU A 140 -16.81 3.95 1.08
N THR A 141 -15.84 3.20 0.55
CA THR A 141 -15.41 1.91 1.12
C THR A 141 -14.21 2.12 2.03
N TYR A 142 -14.33 1.65 3.27
CA TYR A 142 -13.29 1.68 4.28
C TYR A 142 -12.73 0.28 4.53
N TYR A 143 -11.43 0.21 4.76
CA TYR A 143 -10.69 -1.00 5.11
C TYR A 143 -10.12 -0.88 6.52
N VAL A 144 -10.24 -1.93 7.32
CA VAL A 144 -9.64 -2.01 8.65
C VAL A 144 -8.34 -2.81 8.58
N ARG A 145 -7.25 -2.19 9.02
CA ARG A 145 -5.91 -2.81 9.09
C ARG A 145 -5.49 -3.07 10.55
N PRO A 146 -4.49 -3.94 10.79
CA PRO A 146 -3.88 -4.04 12.10
C PRO A 146 -3.25 -2.72 12.54
N ALA A 147 -3.10 -2.57 13.86
CA ALA A 147 -2.37 -1.47 14.46
C ALA A 147 -0.98 -1.33 13.82
N HIS A 148 -0.60 -0.08 13.52
CA HIS A 148 0.68 0.26 12.95
C HIS A 148 1.84 -0.24 13.82
N LYS A 149 2.79 -0.95 13.20
CA LYS A 149 4.07 -1.29 13.81
C LYS A 149 5.14 -0.30 13.37
N PRO A 150 6.13 0.00 14.22
CA PRO A 150 7.27 0.83 13.83
C PRO A 150 7.88 0.38 12.50
N LEU A 151 8.13 1.34 11.62
CA LEU A 151 8.87 1.17 10.39
C LEU A 151 10.27 0.60 10.69
N GLN A 152 10.73 -0.27 9.79
CA GLN A 152 12.04 -0.89 9.82
C GLN A 152 12.79 -0.57 8.54
N VAL A 153 14.12 -0.67 8.55
CA VAL A 153 14.93 -0.46 7.34
C VAL A 153 15.31 -1.81 6.74
N LEU A 154 15.13 -2.00 5.43
CA LEU A 154 15.51 -3.22 4.70
C LEU A 154 16.65 -2.90 3.72
N VAL A 155 17.90 -3.11 4.14
CA VAL A 155 19.08 -2.69 3.37
C VAL A 155 19.52 -3.79 2.41
N PRO A 156 19.44 -3.61 1.07
CA PRO A 156 20.11 -4.49 0.13
C PRO A 156 21.63 -4.20 0.14
N ALA A 157 22.37 -4.85 1.05
CA ALA A 157 23.79 -4.62 1.26
C ALA A 157 24.64 -5.42 0.26
N TYR A 158 24.50 -5.10 -1.03
CA TYR A 158 25.21 -5.79 -2.12
C TYR A 158 26.56 -5.14 -2.43
N PHE A 159 27.05 -4.33 -1.49
CA PHE A 159 28.34 -3.65 -1.54
C PHE A 159 29.42 -4.44 -0.79
N THR A 160 30.67 -4.18 -1.16
CA THR A 160 31.83 -4.89 -0.60
C THR A 160 31.96 -4.77 0.92
N ALA A 161 32.28 -5.87 1.59
CA ALA A 161 32.65 -5.91 3.01
C ALA A 161 34.15 -5.69 3.23
N THR A 162 34.95 -5.66 2.16
CA THR A 162 36.41 -5.62 2.23
C THR A 162 36.94 -4.25 2.64
N GLY A 163 37.95 -4.27 3.51
CA GLY A 163 38.74 -3.10 3.88
C GLY A 163 38.05 -2.16 4.86
N THR A 164 38.82 -1.21 5.39
CA THR A 164 38.37 -0.27 6.43
C THR A 164 37.41 0.80 5.91
N SER A 165 37.36 1.02 4.59
CA SER A 165 36.41 1.92 3.92
C SER A 165 35.14 1.22 3.46
N SER A 166 34.91 -0.03 3.87
CA SER A 166 33.69 -0.76 3.53
C SER A 166 32.45 0.01 4.01
N PRO A 167 31.38 0.12 3.17
CA PRO A 167 30.12 0.71 3.61
C PRO A 167 29.46 -0.03 4.79
N TRP A 168 29.88 -1.26 5.10
CA TRP A 168 29.46 -1.96 6.32
C TRP A 168 29.86 -1.25 7.62
N ALA A 169 30.98 -0.51 7.63
CA ALA A 169 31.36 0.30 8.79
C ALA A 169 30.37 1.46 9.02
N THR A 170 29.93 2.11 7.94
CA THR A 170 28.90 3.16 7.97
C THR A 170 27.52 2.60 8.35
N LEU A 171 27.17 1.41 7.86
CA LEU A 171 25.96 0.68 8.24
C LEU A 171 25.94 0.42 9.76
N THR A 172 27.06 -0.09 10.29
CA THR A 172 27.23 -0.39 11.73
C THR A 172 27.18 0.88 12.59
N SER A 173 27.85 1.95 12.17
CA SER A 173 27.80 3.24 12.86
C SER A 173 26.38 3.83 12.89
N GLY A 174 25.62 3.65 11.80
CA GLY A 174 24.22 4.03 11.72
C GLY A 174 23.35 3.29 12.74
N ALA A 175 23.52 1.97 12.87
CA ALA A 175 22.86 1.16 13.88
C ALA A 175 23.13 1.64 15.31
N THR A 176 24.39 2.00 15.61
CA THR A 176 24.75 2.56 16.92
C THR A 176 24.06 3.90 17.19
N SER A 177 23.88 4.72 16.15
CA SER A 177 23.29 6.06 16.27
C SER A 177 21.77 6.05 16.39
N TYR A 178 21.11 5.00 15.88
CA TYR A 178 19.65 4.84 15.88
C TYR A 178 19.25 3.46 16.40
N PRO A 179 19.48 3.14 17.68
CA PRO A 179 19.30 1.79 18.21
C PRO A 179 17.84 1.31 18.21
N ASP A 180 16.87 2.23 18.22
CA ASP A 180 15.43 1.94 18.16
C ASP A 180 14.94 1.62 16.74
N VAL A 181 15.75 1.93 15.71
CA VAL A 181 15.42 1.61 14.31
C VAL A 181 15.95 0.21 14.01
N GLN A 182 15.03 -0.74 13.84
CA GLN A 182 15.40 -2.09 13.40
C GLN A 182 15.93 -2.04 11.96
N ILE A 183 17.19 -2.44 11.78
CA ILE A 183 17.82 -2.58 10.46
C ILE A 183 17.90 -4.07 10.11
N ASN A 184 17.23 -4.46 9.02
CA ASN A 184 17.30 -5.78 8.41
C ASN A 184 18.22 -5.70 7.19
N VAL A 185 19.39 -6.34 7.26
CA VAL A 185 20.41 -6.27 6.22
C VAL A 185 20.35 -7.52 5.36
N ILE A 186 20.21 -7.35 4.05
CA ILE A 186 20.32 -8.43 3.07
C ILE A 186 21.79 -8.57 2.69
N ALA A 187 22.47 -9.56 3.28
CA ALA A 187 23.85 -9.89 2.95
C ALA A 187 23.88 -10.75 1.68
N SER A 188 24.62 -10.31 0.67
CA SER A 188 24.75 -11.01 -0.61
C SER A 188 26.17 -11.50 -0.83
N THR A 189 26.29 -12.75 -1.26
CA THR A 189 27.54 -13.34 -1.75
C THR A 189 27.23 -14.23 -2.97
N ASN A 190 28.17 -14.31 -3.92
CA ASN A 190 28.12 -15.17 -5.09
C ASN A 190 26.77 -15.12 -5.86
N SER A 191 26.20 -13.91 -6.02
CA SER A 191 24.91 -13.67 -6.68
C SER A 191 23.73 -14.48 -6.12
N GLY A 192 23.82 -14.93 -4.86
CA GLY A 192 22.75 -15.69 -4.21
C GLY A 192 22.57 -17.12 -4.70
N ILE A 193 23.58 -17.71 -5.33
CA ILE A 193 23.62 -19.13 -5.69
C ILE A 193 24.89 -19.72 -5.10
N LEU A 194 24.76 -20.50 -4.03
CA LEU A 194 25.89 -21.07 -3.29
C LEU A 194 25.97 -22.58 -3.52
N THR A 195 27.18 -23.09 -3.71
CA THR A 195 27.45 -24.51 -3.87
C THR A 195 28.32 -25.02 -2.74
N ALA A 196 28.53 -26.34 -2.70
CA ALA A 196 29.46 -26.96 -1.76
C ALA A 196 30.92 -26.49 -1.97
N SER A 197 31.28 -26.02 -3.17
CA SER A 197 32.62 -25.50 -3.46
C SER A 197 32.77 -24.01 -3.09
N THR A 198 31.67 -23.27 -2.91
CA THR A 198 31.73 -21.87 -2.47
C THR A 198 32.41 -21.78 -1.10
N LYS A 199 33.33 -20.81 -0.99
CA LYS A 199 34.12 -20.53 0.20
C LYS A 199 33.52 -19.35 0.97
N GLU A 200 33.83 -19.32 2.26
CA GLU A 200 33.44 -18.21 3.13
C GLU A 200 34.13 -16.93 2.66
N ASP A 201 33.37 -15.83 2.64
CA ASP A 201 33.93 -14.49 2.57
C ASP A 201 34.20 -14.02 4.01
N THR A 202 35.48 -14.01 4.39
CA THR A 202 35.92 -13.66 5.75
C THR A 202 35.72 -12.18 6.09
N ASP A 203 35.74 -11.30 5.09
CA ASP A 203 35.47 -9.88 5.28
C ASP A 203 33.98 -9.67 5.57
N LEU A 204 33.10 -10.35 4.83
CA LEU A 204 31.67 -10.36 5.11
C LEU A 204 31.36 -10.92 6.50
N THR A 205 32.00 -12.03 6.90
CA THR A 205 31.85 -12.58 8.26
C THR A 205 32.24 -11.57 9.33
N THR A 206 33.34 -10.84 9.12
CA THR A 206 33.82 -9.80 10.06
C THR A 206 32.82 -8.66 10.15
N ALA A 207 32.34 -8.16 9.01
CA ALA A 207 31.37 -7.08 8.93
C ALA A 207 30.03 -7.46 9.59
N VAL A 208 29.51 -8.65 9.32
CA VAL A 208 28.27 -9.16 9.91
C VAL A 208 28.40 -9.30 11.43
N LYS A 209 29.53 -9.82 11.93
CA LYS A 209 29.79 -9.91 13.38
C LYS A 209 29.81 -8.54 14.03
N ALA A 210 30.48 -7.55 13.42
CA ALA A 210 30.51 -6.18 13.93
C ALA A 210 29.12 -5.54 13.96
N PHE A 211 28.35 -5.66 12.88
CA PHE A 211 26.99 -5.14 12.79
C PHE A 211 26.05 -5.77 13.84
N ARG A 212 26.13 -7.09 14.04
CA ARG A 212 25.32 -7.79 15.05
C ARG A 212 25.76 -7.51 16.50
N ALA A 213 27.00 -7.09 16.72
CA ALA A 213 27.51 -6.77 18.05
C ALA A 213 27.02 -5.41 18.58
N VAL A 214 26.31 -4.61 17.77
CA VAL A 214 25.75 -3.33 18.21
C VAL A 214 24.67 -3.56 19.27
N SER A 215 25.00 -3.22 20.51
CA SER A 215 24.14 -3.41 21.68
C SER A 215 22.87 -2.55 21.63
N GLY A 216 21.78 -3.06 22.20
CA GLY A 216 20.53 -2.32 22.31
C GLY A 216 19.71 -2.26 21.03
N THR A 217 20.11 -3.01 19.99
CA THR A 217 19.40 -3.08 18.70
C THR A 217 18.66 -4.40 18.54
N SER A 218 17.65 -4.41 17.67
CA SER A 218 16.96 -5.62 17.20
C SER A 218 17.36 -6.01 15.78
N ASN A 219 18.57 -5.60 15.36
CA ASN A 219 19.06 -5.74 14.00
C ASN A 219 19.14 -7.19 13.56
N ARG A 220 18.91 -7.40 12.26
CA ARG A 220 18.89 -8.73 11.63
C ARG A 220 19.78 -8.77 10.41
N VAL A 221 20.38 -9.92 10.15
CA VAL A 221 21.10 -10.21 8.91
C VAL A 221 20.40 -11.37 8.20
N ILE A 222 19.99 -11.17 6.95
CA ILE A 222 19.32 -12.18 6.14
C ILE A 222 20.14 -12.46 4.87
N GLY A 223 20.26 -13.73 4.48
CA GLY A 223 21.03 -14.12 3.30
C GLY A 223 20.27 -13.91 2.01
N TYR A 224 20.88 -13.30 0.99
CA TYR A 224 20.31 -13.15 -0.35
C TYR A 224 20.33 -14.48 -1.11
N VAL A 225 19.16 -14.96 -1.54
CA VAL A 225 19.00 -16.20 -2.29
C VAL A 225 18.26 -15.91 -3.59
N ALA A 226 18.89 -16.21 -4.72
CA ALA A 226 18.26 -16.08 -6.02
C ALA A 226 17.28 -17.25 -6.24
N THR A 227 16.18 -17.01 -6.95
CA THR A 227 15.25 -18.07 -7.39
C THR A 227 15.23 -18.24 -8.92
N SER A 228 16.13 -17.52 -9.59
CA SER A 228 16.43 -17.62 -11.02
C SER A 228 17.93 -17.52 -11.26
N SER A 229 18.42 -18.15 -12.33
CA SER A 229 19.82 -18.04 -12.72
C SER A 229 20.11 -16.76 -13.53
N SER A 230 21.37 -16.34 -13.54
CA SER A 230 21.84 -15.23 -14.39
C SER A 230 21.77 -15.54 -15.89
N SER A 231 21.72 -16.82 -16.28
CA SER A 231 21.54 -17.28 -17.66
C SER A 231 20.07 -17.34 -18.10
N GLY A 232 19.13 -16.98 -17.22
CA GLY A 232 17.70 -17.17 -17.43
C GLY A 232 17.25 -18.58 -17.03
N GLY A 233 16.07 -18.64 -16.41
CA GLY A 233 15.48 -19.89 -15.93
C GLY A 233 15.26 -19.90 -14.41
N THR A 234 14.22 -20.60 -13.99
CA THR A 234 13.86 -20.77 -12.58
C THR A 234 14.75 -21.85 -11.95
N LEU A 235 15.33 -21.57 -10.78
CA LEU A 235 16.07 -22.58 -10.01
C LEU A 235 15.09 -23.59 -9.42
N SER A 236 15.50 -24.86 -9.30
CA SER A 236 14.66 -25.86 -8.64
C SER A 236 14.49 -25.56 -7.15
N VAL A 237 13.44 -26.09 -6.52
CA VAL A 237 13.28 -26.00 -5.05
C VAL A 237 14.50 -26.60 -4.34
N ALA A 238 15.07 -27.68 -4.87
CA ALA A 238 16.24 -28.33 -4.30
C ALA A 238 17.48 -27.42 -4.34
N ASP A 239 17.72 -26.71 -5.44
CA ASP A 239 18.86 -25.80 -5.57
C ASP A 239 18.75 -24.59 -4.64
N VAL A 240 17.54 -24.06 -4.46
CA VAL A 240 17.27 -22.98 -3.52
C VAL A 240 17.53 -23.45 -2.08
N LYS A 241 17.06 -24.65 -1.71
CA LYS A 241 17.33 -25.24 -0.39
C LYS A 241 18.82 -25.50 -0.19
N ALA A 242 19.52 -26.03 -1.19
CA ALA A 242 20.96 -26.23 -1.14
C ALA A 242 21.73 -24.92 -0.97
N THR A 243 21.27 -23.82 -1.59
CA THR A 243 21.85 -22.50 -1.38
C THR A 243 21.67 -22.03 0.06
N ILE A 244 20.48 -22.19 0.64
CA ILE A 244 20.18 -21.88 2.05
C ILE A 244 21.10 -22.67 2.98
N ASP A 245 21.28 -23.97 2.75
CA ASP A 245 22.16 -24.82 3.55
C ASP A 245 23.62 -24.39 3.46
N ASN A 246 24.06 -23.99 2.27
CA ASN A 246 25.41 -23.46 2.09
C ASN A 246 25.61 -22.12 2.79
N TYR A 247 24.59 -21.24 2.84
CA TYR A 247 24.65 -20.04 3.69
C TYR A 247 24.85 -20.40 5.16
N ILE A 248 24.07 -21.35 5.69
CA ILE A 248 24.18 -21.79 7.10
C ILE A 248 25.57 -22.39 7.38
N ARG A 249 26.09 -23.19 6.44
CA ARG A 249 27.43 -23.78 6.53
C ARG A 249 28.53 -22.72 6.54
N LEU A 250 28.41 -21.69 5.71
CA LEU A 250 29.43 -20.65 5.54
C LEU A 250 29.36 -19.57 6.63
N TYR A 251 28.17 -19.26 7.13
CA TYR A 251 27.92 -18.19 8.11
C TYR A 251 27.16 -18.73 9.35
N PRO A 252 27.70 -19.73 10.06
CA PRO A 252 26.99 -20.42 11.12
C PRO A 252 26.64 -19.46 12.27
N LYS A 253 25.36 -19.48 12.67
CA LYS A 253 24.78 -18.65 13.76
C LYS A 253 24.79 -17.15 13.50
N LEU A 254 25.03 -16.71 12.27
CA LEU A 254 25.06 -15.29 11.91
C LEU A 254 23.79 -14.79 11.22
N LEU A 255 22.97 -15.69 10.68
CA LEU A 255 21.78 -15.33 9.89
C LEU A 255 20.50 -15.44 10.70
N ASP A 256 19.65 -14.43 10.56
CA ASP A 256 18.31 -14.33 11.15
C ASP A 256 17.22 -14.75 10.15
N GLY A 257 17.58 -15.10 8.91
CA GLY A 257 16.63 -15.37 7.85
C GLY A 257 17.22 -15.32 6.45
N PHE A 258 16.34 -15.26 5.44
CA PHE A 258 16.68 -15.24 4.03
C PHE A 258 15.81 -14.24 3.25
N PHE A 259 16.37 -13.74 2.16
CA PHE A 259 15.70 -12.90 1.17
C PHE A 259 15.63 -13.66 -0.16
N LEU A 260 14.43 -13.97 -0.64
CA LEU A 260 14.23 -14.65 -1.92
C LEU A 260 14.01 -13.64 -3.03
N ASP A 261 14.95 -13.55 -3.97
CA ASP A 261 14.84 -12.67 -5.12
C ASP A 261 14.27 -13.40 -6.35
N GLY A 262 13.54 -12.66 -7.19
CA GLY A 262 12.90 -13.20 -8.40
C GLY A 262 11.59 -13.96 -8.13
N MET A 263 10.83 -13.57 -7.10
CA MET A 263 9.51 -14.15 -6.89
C MET A 263 8.56 -13.77 -8.03
N ALA A 264 7.70 -14.72 -8.41
CA ALA A 264 6.62 -14.43 -9.36
C ALA A 264 5.47 -13.68 -8.68
N THR A 265 4.56 -13.14 -9.50
CA THR A 265 3.38 -12.40 -9.04
C THR A 265 2.08 -13.16 -9.29
N ASP A 266 2.09 -14.15 -10.19
CA ASP A 266 0.96 -15.00 -10.53
C ASP A 266 0.85 -16.25 -9.64
N SER A 267 -0.29 -16.93 -9.72
CA SER A 267 -0.58 -18.11 -8.90
C SER A 267 0.24 -19.36 -9.24
N ALA A 268 0.92 -19.42 -10.39
CA ALA A 268 1.53 -20.65 -10.89
C ALA A 268 2.71 -21.13 -10.02
N ARG A 269 3.38 -20.22 -9.31
CA ARG A 269 4.55 -20.54 -8.46
C ARG A 269 4.29 -20.50 -6.96
N VAL A 270 3.03 -20.37 -6.52
CA VAL A 270 2.72 -20.33 -5.08
C VAL A 270 3.18 -21.61 -4.38
N ALA A 271 2.91 -22.80 -4.93
CA ALA A 271 3.34 -24.07 -4.35
C ALA A 271 4.88 -24.18 -4.27
N TYR A 272 5.59 -23.72 -5.31
CA TYR A 272 7.05 -23.65 -5.31
C TYR A 272 7.60 -22.82 -4.13
N PHE A 273 7.03 -21.64 -3.88
CA PHE A 273 7.46 -20.80 -2.77
C PHE A 273 6.98 -21.32 -1.41
N GLN A 274 5.83 -21.99 -1.35
CA GLN A 274 5.35 -22.64 -0.12
C GLN A 274 6.34 -23.70 0.37
N ASP A 275 6.92 -24.52 -0.53
CA ASP A 275 7.90 -25.54 -0.18
C ASP A 275 9.20 -24.95 0.37
N ILE A 276 9.62 -23.79 -0.16
CA ILE A 276 10.79 -23.06 0.33
C ILE A 276 10.48 -22.39 1.67
N TYR A 277 9.30 -21.77 1.80
CA TYR A 277 8.84 -21.17 3.05
C TYR A 277 8.81 -22.20 4.18
N ASN A 278 8.16 -23.34 3.97
CA ASN A 278 8.09 -24.43 4.95
C ASN A 278 9.48 -24.93 5.35
N TYR A 279 10.40 -25.02 4.38
CA TYR A 279 11.79 -25.39 4.66
C TYR A 279 12.48 -24.39 5.58
N VAL A 280 12.44 -23.10 5.23
CA VAL A 280 13.04 -22.04 6.03
C VAL A 280 12.45 -21.98 7.43
N LYS A 281 11.13 -22.17 7.57
CA LYS A 281 10.45 -22.21 8.87
C LYS A 281 10.76 -23.45 9.70
N GLY A 282 11.14 -24.55 9.06
CA GLY A 282 11.57 -25.78 9.73
C GLY A 282 13.02 -25.76 10.24
N LEU A 283 13.81 -24.75 9.89
CA LEU A 283 15.20 -24.65 10.34
C LEU A 283 15.26 -24.36 11.84
N THR A 284 15.86 -25.28 12.59
CA THR A 284 16.01 -25.19 14.06
C THR A 284 17.48 -25.13 14.51
N SER A 285 18.43 -25.23 13.59
CA SER A 285 19.87 -25.24 13.87
C SER A 285 20.65 -24.40 12.87
N GLY A 286 21.81 -23.88 13.30
CA GLY A 286 22.72 -23.11 12.43
C GLY A 286 22.31 -21.65 12.18
N MET A 287 21.10 -21.28 12.60
CA MET A 287 20.60 -19.90 12.59
C MET A 287 21.09 -19.11 13.81
N SER A 288 20.95 -17.79 13.76
CA SER A 288 21.20 -16.93 14.91
C SER A 288 20.28 -17.27 16.09
N THR A 289 20.61 -16.79 17.27
CA THR A 289 19.75 -16.90 18.46
C THR A 289 18.40 -16.19 18.27
N GLY A 290 18.37 -15.08 17.52
CA GLY A 290 17.14 -14.33 17.24
C GLY A 290 16.19 -15.01 16.25
N ALA A 291 16.70 -15.97 15.47
CA ALA A 291 15.93 -16.80 14.54
C ALA A 291 15.74 -18.25 15.01
N SER A 292 16.10 -18.55 16.26
CA SER A 292 15.86 -19.83 16.91
C SER A 292 14.61 -19.76 17.79
N ALA A 293 14.00 -20.92 18.10
CA ALA A 293 12.75 -21.00 18.86
C ALA A 293 12.79 -20.17 20.17
N PRO A 294 11.73 -19.40 20.51
CA PRO A 294 10.41 -19.35 19.87
C PRO A 294 10.36 -18.51 18.57
N GLY A 295 11.47 -17.88 18.18
CA GLY A 295 11.59 -17.23 16.87
C GLY A 295 11.68 -18.25 15.74
N THR A 296 11.31 -17.83 14.54
CA THR A 296 11.57 -18.57 13.30
C THR A 296 12.35 -17.67 12.35
N PRO A 297 13.19 -18.24 11.46
CA PRO A 297 13.89 -17.46 10.46
C PRO A 297 12.96 -16.55 9.67
N LEU A 298 13.34 -15.28 9.52
CA LEU A 298 12.60 -14.32 8.69
C LEU A 298 12.73 -14.73 7.21
N LEU A 299 11.64 -14.80 6.48
CA LEU A 299 11.66 -14.93 5.02
C LEU A 299 11.05 -13.69 4.37
N VAL A 300 11.92 -12.91 3.73
CA VAL A 300 11.51 -11.78 2.89
C VAL A 300 11.47 -12.26 1.44
N GLY A 301 10.36 -12.05 0.77
CA GLY A 301 10.17 -12.40 -0.62
C GLY A 301 10.15 -11.17 -1.52
N ASN A 302 10.83 -11.19 -2.67
CA ASN A 302 10.87 -10.05 -3.60
C ASN A 302 10.21 -10.35 -4.94
N PRO A 303 8.89 -10.05 -5.07
CA PRO A 303 8.22 -9.97 -6.37
C PRO A 303 8.38 -8.60 -7.05
N GLY A 304 8.83 -7.57 -6.33
CA GLY A 304 9.02 -6.20 -6.84
C GLY A 304 7.74 -5.41 -7.13
N THR A 305 6.57 -6.04 -7.02
CA THR A 305 5.22 -5.45 -7.17
C THR A 305 4.23 -6.28 -6.35
N TYR A 306 2.97 -5.85 -6.22
CA TYR A 306 1.95 -6.62 -5.51
C TYR A 306 1.65 -7.95 -6.23
N PRO A 307 1.91 -9.12 -5.60
CA PRO A 307 1.50 -10.41 -6.16
C PRO A 307 0.02 -10.72 -5.85
N VAL A 308 -0.46 -11.85 -6.39
CA VAL A 308 -1.76 -12.42 -5.98
C VAL A 308 -1.78 -12.72 -4.46
N PRO A 309 -2.95 -12.64 -3.79
CA PRO A 309 -3.05 -12.72 -2.33
C PRO A 309 -2.41 -13.97 -1.70
N ALA A 310 -2.35 -15.08 -2.43
CA ALA A 310 -1.79 -16.35 -1.95
C ALA A 310 -0.31 -16.24 -1.53
N TYR A 311 0.44 -15.25 -2.05
CA TYR A 311 1.84 -15.04 -1.64
C TYR A 311 1.97 -14.55 -0.20
N ALA A 312 0.90 -14.02 0.40
CA ALA A 312 0.90 -13.58 1.79
C ALA A 312 0.97 -14.74 2.81
N ALA A 313 0.98 -15.99 2.33
CA ALA A 313 1.19 -17.21 3.11
C ALA A 313 2.57 -17.87 2.90
N VAL A 314 3.37 -17.39 1.93
CA VAL A 314 4.66 -18.00 1.55
C VAL A 314 5.86 -17.07 1.78
N ALA A 315 5.64 -15.96 2.49
CA ALA A 315 6.68 -15.06 2.99
C ALA A 315 6.16 -14.33 4.23
N ASP A 316 7.05 -13.92 5.13
CA ASP A 316 6.66 -13.07 6.27
C ASP A 316 6.51 -11.61 5.83
N THR A 317 7.35 -11.21 4.88
CA THR A 317 7.35 -9.88 4.26
C THR A 317 7.50 -10.03 2.75
N LEU A 318 6.70 -9.28 2.00
CA LEU A 318 6.83 -9.18 0.54
C LEU A 318 7.32 -7.78 0.15
N VAL A 319 8.36 -7.70 -0.67
CA VAL A 319 8.74 -6.46 -1.35
C VAL A 319 7.72 -6.20 -2.44
N THR A 320 6.66 -5.47 -2.07
CA THR A 320 5.54 -5.12 -2.95
C THR A 320 5.86 -3.92 -3.84
N TYR A 321 7.04 -3.33 -3.69
CA TYR A 321 7.58 -2.36 -4.63
C TYR A 321 9.10 -2.41 -4.68
N ALA A 322 9.65 -2.60 -5.88
CA ALA A 322 11.07 -2.39 -6.16
C ALA A 322 11.19 -1.58 -7.46
N GLY A 323 11.61 -0.32 -7.37
CA GLY A 323 11.61 0.58 -8.52
C GLY A 323 12.05 2.01 -8.21
N ASN A 324 11.83 2.92 -9.16
CA ASN A 324 12.30 4.31 -9.05
C ASN A 324 11.40 5.15 -8.12
N SER A 325 11.97 6.22 -7.54
CA SER A 325 11.27 7.10 -6.59
C SER A 325 10.05 7.82 -7.18
N ALA A 326 10.14 8.27 -8.44
CA ALA A 326 9.06 9.02 -9.08
C ALA A 326 7.80 8.16 -9.28
N ALA A 327 7.97 6.92 -9.73
CA ALA A 327 6.85 5.98 -9.89
C ALA A 327 6.25 5.56 -8.53
N TYR A 328 7.08 5.47 -7.48
CA TYR A 328 6.61 5.06 -6.15
C TYR A 328 5.56 6.01 -5.55
N GLN A 329 5.62 7.29 -5.90
CA GLN A 329 4.65 8.28 -5.41
C GLN A 329 3.20 7.98 -5.85
N ASN A 330 3.03 7.25 -6.96
CA ASN A 330 1.74 6.91 -7.54
C ASN A 330 1.31 5.46 -7.27
N VAL A 331 2.07 4.73 -6.44
CA VAL A 331 1.71 3.35 -6.10
C VAL A 331 0.48 3.35 -5.21
N ASP A 332 -0.45 2.47 -5.55
CA ASP A 332 -1.68 2.27 -4.80
C ASP A 332 -2.05 0.78 -4.83
N PRO A 333 -2.19 0.11 -3.67
CA PRO A 333 -2.68 -1.27 -3.64
C PRO A 333 -4.16 -1.36 -3.99
N GLN A 334 -4.95 -0.28 -3.95
CA GLN A 334 -6.37 -0.33 -4.26
C GLN A 334 -6.65 -0.15 -5.77
N PRO A 335 -7.71 -0.78 -6.31
CA PRO A 335 -8.60 -1.73 -5.63
C PRO A 335 -8.08 -3.18 -5.62
N SER A 336 -7.00 -3.47 -6.36
CA SER A 336 -6.65 -4.84 -6.77
C SER A 336 -5.91 -5.68 -5.72
N SER A 337 -5.28 -5.05 -4.74
CA SER A 337 -4.34 -5.67 -3.79
C SER A 337 -4.71 -5.33 -2.34
N THR A 338 -5.99 -5.19 -2.03
CA THR A 338 -6.52 -4.87 -0.69
C THR A 338 -6.19 -5.93 0.38
N TRP A 339 -5.75 -7.13 -0.05
CA TRP A 339 -5.26 -8.18 0.84
C TRP A 339 -4.12 -7.72 1.76
N VAL A 340 -3.37 -6.67 1.37
CA VAL A 340 -2.30 -6.12 2.21
C VAL A 340 -2.82 -5.66 3.57
N TYR A 341 -4.06 -5.16 3.64
CA TYR A 341 -4.68 -4.68 4.88
C TYR A 341 -5.06 -5.81 5.85
N ALA A 342 -4.98 -7.07 5.42
CA ALA A 342 -5.11 -8.23 6.29
C ALA A 342 -3.87 -8.49 7.15
N LYS A 343 -2.75 -7.81 6.86
CA LYS A 343 -1.45 -8.05 7.47
C LYS A 343 -0.94 -6.78 8.15
N ALA A 344 -0.05 -6.97 9.13
CA ALA A 344 0.69 -5.84 9.70
C ALA A 344 1.52 -5.16 8.60
N ASN A 345 1.76 -3.86 8.71
CA ASN A 345 2.53 -3.12 7.71
C ASN A 345 3.92 -3.72 7.44
N THR A 346 4.55 -4.33 8.44
CA THR A 346 5.85 -5.03 8.27
C THR A 346 5.79 -6.26 7.35
N ALA A 347 4.61 -6.71 6.93
CA ALA A 347 4.46 -7.75 5.92
C ALA A 347 4.62 -7.21 4.48
N GLN A 348 4.76 -5.89 4.32
CA GLN A 348 5.05 -5.22 3.07
C GLN A 348 6.36 -4.43 3.18
N ALA A 349 7.15 -4.47 2.12
CA ALA A 349 8.41 -3.76 1.99
C ALA A 349 8.48 -2.94 0.69
N MET A 350 9.26 -1.87 0.72
CA MET A 350 9.65 -1.11 -0.46
C MET A 350 11.16 -0.99 -0.59
N LEU A 351 11.64 -1.14 -1.82
CA LEU A 351 13.03 -0.89 -2.23
C LEU A 351 13.02 0.17 -3.33
N VAL A 352 13.21 1.42 -2.95
CA VAL A 352 13.17 2.58 -3.85
C VAL A 352 14.58 2.99 -4.25
N HIS A 353 14.81 3.15 -5.55
CA HIS A 353 16.05 3.73 -6.08
C HIS A 353 15.78 5.06 -6.78
N SER A 354 16.83 5.75 -7.22
CA SER A 354 16.72 7.05 -7.90
C SER A 354 15.95 8.12 -7.12
N ALA A 355 15.93 8.03 -5.78
CA ALA A 355 15.51 9.13 -4.89
C ALA A 355 16.71 10.06 -4.73
N SER A 356 16.90 10.96 -5.69
CA SER A 356 18.13 11.71 -5.93
C SER A 356 18.50 12.64 -4.77
N THR A 357 17.50 13.09 -4.00
CA THR A 357 17.67 14.00 -2.87
C THR A 357 17.18 13.39 -1.56
N CYS A 358 17.67 13.91 -0.43
CA CYS A 358 17.16 13.57 0.89
C CYS A 358 15.63 13.83 1.00
N THR A 359 15.13 14.92 0.39
CA THR A 359 13.70 15.25 0.39
C THR A 359 12.87 14.21 -0.37
N GLU A 360 13.36 13.71 -1.51
CA GLU A 360 12.70 12.62 -2.24
C GLU A 360 12.69 11.32 -1.44
N MET A 361 13.76 11.01 -0.72
CA MET A 361 13.79 9.89 0.22
C MET A 361 12.74 10.06 1.32
N GLN A 362 12.68 11.24 1.95
CA GLN A 362 11.69 11.52 2.98
C GLN A 362 10.26 11.40 2.44
N ALA A 363 10.00 11.85 1.21
CA ALA A 363 8.72 11.68 0.54
C ALA A 363 8.36 10.20 0.33
N ALA A 364 9.31 9.37 -0.12
CA ALA A 364 9.10 7.94 -0.27
C ALA A 364 8.81 7.25 1.08
N VAL A 365 9.58 7.54 2.13
CA VAL A 365 9.35 6.95 3.46
C VAL A 365 8.01 7.42 4.05
N LYS A 366 7.64 8.70 3.90
CA LYS A 366 6.32 9.20 4.29
C LYS A 366 5.20 8.49 3.54
N ASN A 367 5.35 8.28 2.23
CA ASN A 367 4.33 7.59 1.44
C ASN A 367 4.16 6.13 1.92
N ALA A 368 5.28 5.44 2.23
CA ALA A 368 5.25 4.10 2.82
C ALA A 368 4.51 4.06 4.17
N ASN A 369 4.71 5.08 5.02
CA ASN A 369 4.11 5.19 6.35
C ASN A 369 2.58 5.42 6.33
N ARG A 370 1.99 5.74 5.18
CA ARG A 370 0.55 6.00 5.09
C ARG A 370 -0.25 4.72 5.34
N PRO A 371 -1.42 4.82 6.01
CA PRO A 371 -2.36 3.71 6.12
C PRO A 371 -2.69 3.05 4.78
N ARG A 372 -2.81 3.86 3.72
CA ARG A 372 -3.11 3.44 2.34
C ARG A 372 -2.10 2.44 1.77
N LEU A 373 -0.80 2.65 1.98
CA LEU A 373 0.25 1.79 1.42
C LEU A 373 0.48 0.55 2.29
N ASN A 374 0.26 0.68 3.61
CA ASN A 374 0.49 -0.38 4.59
C ASN A 374 1.91 -0.97 4.51
N THR A 375 2.93 -0.15 4.21
CA THR A 375 4.32 -0.61 4.07
C THR A 375 5.10 -0.35 5.36
N GLY A 376 5.84 -1.36 5.84
CA GLY A 376 6.52 -1.32 7.13
C GLY A 376 8.02 -1.57 7.09
N MET A 377 8.55 -2.10 5.99
CA MET A 377 10.00 -2.18 5.76
C MET A 377 10.39 -1.27 4.59
N VAL A 378 11.34 -0.37 4.82
CA VAL A 378 11.64 0.72 3.89
C VAL A 378 13.13 0.78 3.54
N TYR A 379 13.43 1.09 2.29
CA TYR A 379 14.75 1.53 1.88
C TYR A 379 14.63 2.40 0.64
N ALA A 380 15.28 3.55 0.68
CA ALA A 380 15.31 4.49 -0.43
C ALA A 380 16.74 4.95 -0.65
N THR A 381 17.15 5.02 -1.91
CA THR A 381 18.52 5.39 -2.28
C THR A 381 18.59 6.31 -3.50
N ASN A 382 19.61 7.18 -3.52
CA ASN A 382 19.91 8.08 -4.62
C ASN A 382 20.64 7.37 -5.77
N LEU A 383 21.09 6.14 -5.57
CA LEU A 383 21.71 5.35 -6.62
C LEU A 383 20.71 5.06 -7.75
N ALA A 384 21.20 5.11 -8.99
CA ALA A 384 20.38 4.91 -10.18
C ALA A 384 20.20 3.43 -10.56
N ILE A 385 19.30 3.18 -11.51
CA ILE A 385 19.10 1.85 -12.11
C ILE A 385 20.40 1.29 -12.70
N GLY A 386 20.59 -0.02 -12.61
CA GLY A 386 21.80 -0.74 -13.05
C GLY A 386 22.68 -1.23 -11.89
N ALA A 387 22.88 -0.40 -10.87
CA ALA A 387 23.55 -0.80 -9.63
C ALA A 387 22.96 -0.10 -8.38
N PRO A 388 21.63 -0.06 -8.21
CA PRO A 388 20.98 0.74 -7.17
C PRO A 388 21.36 0.34 -5.74
N TRP A 389 21.89 -0.87 -5.56
CA TRP A 389 22.18 -1.48 -4.26
C TRP A 389 23.69 -1.59 -3.97
N SER A 390 24.53 -0.96 -4.80
CA SER A 390 25.99 -1.08 -4.75
C SER A 390 26.70 -0.17 -3.74
N ALA A 391 25.95 0.68 -3.02
CA ALA A 391 26.42 1.45 -1.88
C ALA A 391 25.23 1.87 -1.00
N LEU A 392 25.53 2.40 0.18
CA LEU A 392 24.55 3.13 0.99
C LEU A 392 24.22 4.48 0.34
N PRO A 393 23.01 5.02 0.55
CA PRO A 393 22.68 6.35 0.07
C PRO A 393 23.55 7.41 0.74
N THR A 394 23.80 8.50 0.02
CA THR A 394 24.58 9.64 0.55
C THR A 394 23.92 10.30 1.77
N TYR A 395 22.60 10.13 1.91
CA TYR A 395 21.79 10.59 3.05
C TYR A 395 21.48 9.48 4.08
N TRP A 396 22.32 8.45 4.19
CA TRP A 396 22.10 7.32 5.10
C TRP A 396 21.68 7.71 6.53
N PRO A 397 22.35 8.65 7.22
CA PRO A 397 21.91 9.09 8.55
C PRO A 397 20.51 9.71 8.56
N GLN A 398 20.15 10.48 7.52
CA GLN A 398 18.83 11.09 7.39
C GLN A 398 17.75 10.05 7.09
N LEU A 399 18.06 8.97 6.37
CA LEU A 399 17.11 7.86 6.18
C LEU A 399 16.78 7.22 7.53
N LEU A 400 17.79 6.88 8.33
CA LEU A 400 17.59 6.34 9.68
C LEU A 400 16.83 7.32 10.58
N GLY A 401 17.22 8.59 10.59
CA GLY A 401 16.55 9.62 11.39
C GLY A 401 15.12 9.91 10.94
N THR A 402 14.80 9.75 9.65
CA THR A 402 13.43 9.89 9.14
C THR A 402 12.57 8.74 9.64
N VAL A 403 13.08 7.51 9.61
CA VAL A 403 12.38 6.33 10.14
C VAL A 403 12.18 6.46 11.65
N ASP A 404 13.21 6.85 12.40
CA ASP A 404 13.12 7.10 13.85
C ASP A 404 12.07 8.17 14.19
N ALA A 405 12.11 9.31 13.48
CA ALA A 405 11.18 10.41 13.68
C ALA A 405 9.74 10.00 13.40
N LEU A 406 9.47 9.28 12.31
CA LEU A 406 8.12 8.79 12.00
C LEU A 406 7.62 7.79 13.03
N ASN A 407 8.48 6.86 13.49
CA ASN A 407 8.12 5.89 14.52
C ASN A 407 7.79 6.53 15.87
N LYS A 408 8.37 7.70 16.16
CA LYS A 408 8.20 8.44 17.42
C LYS A 408 7.29 9.66 17.29
N GLU A 409 6.65 9.85 16.13
CA GLU A 409 5.78 10.99 15.81
C GLU A 409 6.47 12.36 16.03
N ARG A 410 7.74 12.46 15.63
CA ARG A 410 8.56 13.68 15.75
C ARG A 410 8.71 14.40 14.42
N THR A 411 9.17 15.65 14.50
CA THR A 411 9.63 16.40 13.33
C THR A 411 10.76 15.65 12.62
N LEU A 412 10.71 15.60 11.29
CA LEU A 412 11.75 14.96 10.50
C LEU A 412 13.09 15.69 10.62
N PRO A 413 14.22 14.97 10.48
CA PRO A 413 15.53 15.60 10.39
C PRO A 413 15.62 16.49 9.14
N LEU A 414 16.49 17.50 9.20
CA LEU A 414 16.76 18.36 8.05
C LEU A 414 17.46 17.58 6.93
N CYS A 415 17.01 17.88 5.72
CA CYS A 415 17.80 17.79 4.50
C CYS A 415 18.43 19.18 4.27
#